data_AF-X0SWB7-F1
#
_entry.id   AF-X0SWB7-F1
#
_cell.length_a   1.000
_cell.length_b   1.000
_cell.length_c   1.000
_cell.angle_alpha   90.00
_cell.angle_beta   90.00
_cell.angle_gamma   90.00
#
_symmetry.space_group_name_H-M   'P 1'
#
loop_
_entity.id
_entity.type
_entity.pdbx_description
1 polymer ?
#
loop_
_entity_poly.entity_id
_entity_poly.type
_entity_poly.pdbx_seq_one_letter_code
_entity_poly.pdbx_strand_id
1 'polypeptide(L)'
;MFATFLPILVQKFVVKPNELDKESPYIAYNIDYTRKAYNMDKIKEVDFPVSDKLSVEDIKRQNVTIQNIRIWDERPLLQTYRQIQAIRLYYDFNNVDVDRYVINKQLRQVMLAARELAVNQLPPQANTWVNRHLIYTHGYGLALSPVNEVTSEGLPRLLIKDLPPSFDADLKIERPEIYYGERTDGYVLVKTKTKEFDYPKGDKNVYTIYQGRGGVHIKSFARRLLFALEFSDPQILFTAYLSPESRIMYIRRIERREGRIL
;
A
#
# COMPACT_ATOMS: atom_id res chain seq x y z
N MET A 1 -6.24 -19.16 33.77
CA MET A 1 -6.94 -18.29 34.74
C MET A 1 -5.99 -17.68 35.78
N PHE A 2 -5.08 -18.41 36.42
CA PHE A 2 -4.13 -17.82 37.39
C PHE A 2 -3.16 -16.77 36.79
N ALA A 3 -2.73 -16.93 35.54
CA ALA A 3 -1.80 -16.02 34.87
C ALA A 3 -2.34 -14.60 34.65
N THR A 4 -3.67 -14.41 34.62
CA THR A 4 -4.30 -13.11 34.40
C THR A 4 -4.62 -12.35 35.70
N PHE A 5 -4.81 -13.06 36.82
CA PHE A 5 -5.16 -12.43 38.10
C PHE A 5 -3.95 -11.89 38.87
N LEU A 6 -2.80 -12.58 38.77
CA LEU A 6 -1.58 -12.15 39.46
C LEU A 6 -1.09 -10.76 39.00
N PRO A 7 -1.03 -10.44 37.69
CA PRO A 7 -0.66 -9.10 37.22
C PRO A 7 -1.60 -8.00 37.75
N ILE A 8 -2.92 -8.28 37.80
CA ILE A 8 -3.92 -7.31 38.27
C ILE A 8 -3.71 -6.99 39.76
N LEU A 9 -3.40 -8.01 40.58
CA LEU A 9 -3.15 -7.82 42.00
C LEU A 9 -1.82 -7.09 42.26
N VAL A 10 -0.77 -7.45 41.53
CA VAL A 10 0.53 -6.74 41.59
C VAL A 10 0.35 -5.27 41.16
N GLN A 11 -0.39 -5.01 40.09
CA GLN A 11 -0.68 -3.65 39.64
C GLN A 11 -1.41 -2.85 40.72
N LYS A 12 -2.45 -3.45 41.33
CA LYS A 12 -3.32 -2.74 42.28
C LYS A 12 -2.66 -2.46 43.63
N PHE A 13 -1.85 -3.38 44.13
CA PHE A 13 -1.34 -3.32 45.51
C PHE A 13 0.16 -3.04 45.62
N VAL A 14 0.94 -3.21 44.55
CA VAL A 14 2.40 -2.99 44.56
C VAL A 14 2.80 -1.81 43.67
N VAL A 15 2.28 -1.78 42.43
CA VAL A 15 2.64 -0.76 41.45
C VAL A 15 1.90 0.55 41.71
N LYS A 16 0.57 0.58 41.66
CA LYS A 16 -0.23 1.82 41.82
C LYS A 16 0.13 2.68 43.04
N PRO A 17 0.39 2.11 44.23
CA PRO A 17 0.78 2.92 45.39
C PRO A 17 2.14 3.61 45.25
N ASN A 18 3.06 3.05 44.46
CA ASN A 18 4.43 3.55 44.24
C ASN A 18 4.72 3.63 42.73
N GLU A 19 3.74 4.11 41.95
CA GLU A 19 3.73 3.98 40.50
C GLU A 19 4.92 4.70 39.86
N LEU A 20 5.26 5.88 40.37
CA LEU A 20 6.40 6.66 39.88
C LEU A 20 7.70 5.86 39.98
N ASP A 21 8.02 5.27 41.13
CA ASP A 21 9.26 4.50 41.31
C ASP A 21 9.25 3.19 40.51
N LYS A 22 8.09 2.54 40.42
CA LYS A 22 7.96 1.22 39.79
C LYS A 22 7.90 1.28 38.27
N GLU A 23 7.29 2.31 37.69
CA GLU A 23 7.13 2.46 36.23
C GLU A 23 8.25 3.29 35.58
N SER A 24 8.90 4.22 36.32
CA SER A 24 9.99 5.06 35.79
C SER A 24 11.07 4.32 34.99
N PRO A 25 11.64 3.18 35.45
CA PRO A 25 12.67 2.49 34.66
C PRO A 25 12.11 1.94 33.34
N TYR A 26 10.87 1.45 33.32
CA TYR A 26 10.24 0.91 32.12
C TYR A 26 9.86 2.03 31.13
N ILE A 27 9.42 3.19 31.64
CA ILE A 27 9.21 4.39 30.81
C ILE A 27 10.54 4.84 30.20
N ALA A 28 11.62 4.88 30.98
CA ALA A 28 12.94 5.24 30.48
C ALA A 28 13.43 4.28 29.39
N TYR A 29 13.23 2.97 29.56
CA TYR A 29 13.52 1.98 28.51
C TYR A 29 12.67 2.22 27.27
N ASN A 30 11.36 2.46 27.41
CA ASN A 30 10.50 2.73 26.28
C ASN A 30 10.97 3.97 25.50
N ILE A 31 11.34 5.05 26.19
CA ILE A 31 11.89 6.26 25.57
C ILE A 31 13.20 5.95 24.84
N ASP A 32 14.16 5.26 25.49
CA ASP A 32 15.46 4.93 24.90
C ASP A 32 15.32 4.03 23.67
N TYR A 33 14.54 2.96 23.76
CA TYR A 33 14.30 2.05 22.64
C TYR A 33 13.52 2.71 21.50
N THR A 34 12.57 3.59 21.80
CA THR A 34 11.87 4.37 20.77
C THR A 34 12.84 5.30 20.07
N ARG A 35 13.67 6.04 20.81
CA ARG A 35 14.68 6.93 20.21
C ARG A 35 15.64 6.15 19.33
N LYS A 36 16.14 4.99 19.76
CA LYS A 36 17.01 4.12 18.95
C LYS A 36 16.31 3.57 17.72
N ALA A 37 15.07 3.11 17.84
CA ALA A 37 14.28 2.57 16.73
C ALA A 37 14.08 3.60 15.61
N TYR A 38 13.86 4.86 15.98
CA TYR A 38 13.73 5.98 15.04
C TYR A 38 15.07 6.68 14.74
N ASN A 39 16.21 6.13 15.18
CA ASN A 39 17.56 6.74 15.07
C ASN A 39 17.65 8.20 15.61
N MET A 40 16.80 8.56 16.57
CA MET A 40 16.80 9.89 17.19
C MET A 40 17.99 10.12 18.13
N ASP A 41 18.69 9.05 18.52
CA ASP A 41 19.96 9.08 19.25
C ASP A 41 21.15 9.48 18.36
N LYS A 42 20.97 9.50 17.03
CA LYS A 42 22.00 9.82 16.03
C LYS A 42 21.76 11.14 15.30
N ILE A 43 20.88 11.99 15.83
CA ILE A 43 20.58 13.28 15.23
C ILE A 43 21.75 14.24 15.49
N LYS A 44 22.21 14.90 14.43
CA LYS A 44 23.14 16.02 14.54
C LYS A 44 22.34 17.31 14.53
N GLU A 45 22.32 18.02 15.64
CA GLU A 45 21.82 19.39 15.68
C GLU A 45 22.77 20.29 14.90
N VAL A 46 22.21 21.12 14.04
CA VAL A 46 22.97 22.05 13.19
C VAL A 46 22.30 23.40 13.29
N ASP A 47 23.05 24.40 13.74
CA ASP A 47 22.55 25.77 13.75
C ASP A 47 22.35 26.23 12.30
N PHE A 48 21.13 26.66 11.97
CA PHE A 48 20.78 27.18 10.66
C PHE A 48 20.62 28.70 10.74
N PRO A 49 21.62 29.50 10.31
CA PRO A 49 21.49 30.94 10.27
C PRO A 49 20.50 31.33 9.17
N VAL A 50 19.37 31.90 9.56
CA VAL A 50 18.38 32.45 8.62
C VAL A 50 18.95 33.73 8.00
N SER A 51 19.10 33.76 6.68
CA SER A 51 19.48 34.94 5.91
C SER A 51 18.32 35.34 4.99
N ASP A 52 17.89 36.59 5.10
CA ASP A 52 16.83 37.15 4.25
C ASP A 52 17.33 37.58 2.85
N LYS A 53 18.61 37.34 2.55
CA LYS A 53 19.23 37.64 1.25
C LYS A 53 19.40 36.35 0.45
N LEU A 54 18.74 36.29 -0.71
CA LEU A 54 18.83 35.19 -1.68
C LEU A 54 19.48 35.70 -2.98
N SER A 55 20.61 35.11 -3.40
CA SER A 55 21.25 35.42 -4.69
C SER A 55 20.93 34.37 -5.77
N VAL A 56 21.17 34.72 -7.04
CA VAL A 56 21.02 33.77 -8.16
C VAL A 56 22.03 32.62 -8.06
N GLU A 57 23.23 32.89 -7.56
CA GLU A 57 24.27 31.90 -7.30
C GLU A 57 23.84 30.92 -6.21
N ASP A 58 23.12 31.36 -5.18
CA ASP A 58 22.54 30.47 -4.17
C ASP A 58 21.57 29.47 -4.78
N ILE A 59 20.66 29.94 -5.65
CA ILE A 59 19.70 29.10 -6.36
C ILE A 59 20.42 28.08 -7.25
N LYS A 60 21.44 28.51 -8.00
CA LYS A 60 22.24 27.63 -8.87
C LYS A 60 22.99 26.56 -8.08
N ARG A 61 23.54 26.90 -6.90
CA ARG A 61 24.21 25.94 -6.01
C ARG A 61 23.24 24.94 -5.40
N GLN A 62 21.99 25.33 -5.18
CA GLN A 62 20.95 24.52 -4.53
C GLN A 62 20.00 23.85 -5.53
N ASN A 63 20.51 23.45 -6.71
CA ASN A 63 19.67 22.89 -7.78
C ASN A 63 18.81 21.69 -7.32
N VAL A 64 19.35 20.79 -6.48
CA VAL A 64 18.58 19.64 -5.94
C VAL A 64 17.40 20.12 -5.09
N THR A 65 17.59 21.15 -4.27
CA THR A 65 16.50 21.72 -3.46
C THR A 65 15.44 22.33 -4.36
N ILE A 66 15.83 23.15 -5.34
CA ILE A 66 14.92 23.79 -6.30
C ILE A 66 14.11 22.76 -7.10
N GLN A 67 14.75 21.66 -7.54
CA GLN A 67 14.10 20.58 -8.27
C GLN A 67 13.11 19.75 -7.44
N ASN A 68 13.01 20.02 -6.13
CA ASN A 68 12.18 19.28 -5.19
C ASN A 68 11.20 20.18 -4.41
N ILE A 69 11.10 21.46 -4.77
CA ILE A 69 10.07 22.36 -4.21
C ILE A 69 8.70 21.89 -4.72
N ARG A 70 7.90 21.32 -3.82
CA ARG A 70 6.57 20.80 -4.15
C ARG A 70 5.62 21.96 -4.50
N ILE A 71 5.02 21.87 -5.69
CA ILE A 71 3.96 22.77 -6.15
C ILE A 71 2.59 22.08 -6.15
N TRP A 72 2.56 20.75 -6.26
CA TRP A 72 1.34 19.95 -6.26
C TRP A 72 0.82 19.71 -4.83
N ASP A 73 -0.50 19.84 -4.64
CA ASP A 73 -1.22 19.37 -3.44
C ASP A 73 -1.82 17.99 -3.72
N GLU A 74 -1.86 17.13 -2.70
CA GLU A 74 -2.29 15.74 -2.80
C GLU A 74 -3.75 15.61 -3.25
N ARG A 75 -4.64 16.48 -2.76
CA ARG A 75 -6.08 16.41 -3.01
C ARG A 75 -6.47 16.71 -4.47
N PRO A 76 -6.06 17.84 -5.07
CA PRO A 76 -6.35 18.09 -6.49
C PRO A 76 -5.62 17.10 -7.39
N LEU A 77 -4.39 16.70 -7.05
CA LEU A 77 -3.64 15.72 -7.84
C LEU A 77 -4.34 14.35 -7.87
N LEU A 78 -4.90 13.91 -6.75
CA LEU A 78 -5.70 12.67 -6.68
C LEU A 78 -6.90 12.71 -7.64
N GLN A 79 -7.61 13.85 -7.69
CA GLN A 79 -8.74 14.04 -8.61
C GLN A 79 -8.28 13.95 -10.06
N THR A 80 -7.15 14.60 -10.39
CA THR A 80 -6.56 14.51 -11.72
C THR A 80 -6.17 13.08 -12.06
N TYR A 81 -5.47 12.36 -11.19
CA TYR A 81 -5.11 10.95 -11.42
C TYR A 81 -6.33 10.07 -11.65
N ARG A 82 -7.40 10.21 -10.86
CA ARG A 82 -8.65 9.48 -11.09
C ARG A 82 -9.23 9.76 -12.48
N GLN A 83 -9.18 11.01 -12.93
CA GLN A 83 -9.72 11.40 -14.23
C GLN A 83 -8.89 10.87 -15.40
N ILE A 84 -7.56 11.01 -15.33
CA ILE A 84 -6.69 10.73 -16.49
C ILE A 84 -6.00 9.37 -16.46
N GLN A 85 -6.00 8.66 -15.32
CA GLN A 85 -5.20 7.45 -15.11
C GLN A 85 -5.95 6.26 -14.49
N ALA A 86 -7.22 6.41 -14.09
CA ALA A 86 -8.03 5.26 -13.66
C ALA A 86 -8.33 4.32 -14.84
N ILE A 87 -8.59 4.87 -16.03
CA ILE A 87 -8.77 4.17 -17.33
C ILE A 87 -10.02 3.27 -17.39
N ARG A 88 -10.44 2.68 -16.28
CA ARG A 88 -11.62 1.83 -16.13
C ARG A 88 -12.31 2.12 -14.79
N LEU A 89 -13.62 1.89 -14.76
CA LEU A 89 -14.46 2.15 -13.58
C LEU A 89 -14.17 1.25 -12.38
N TYR A 90 -13.51 0.11 -12.58
CA TYR A 90 -13.13 -0.78 -11.48
C TYR A 90 -11.73 -0.49 -10.93
N TYR A 91 -11.02 0.50 -11.47
CA TYR A 91 -9.76 0.99 -10.91
C TYR A 91 -9.96 2.33 -10.23
N ASP A 92 -9.29 2.52 -9.11
CA ASP A 92 -9.35 3.73 -8.32
C ASP A 92 -7.99 4.01 -7.67
N PHE A 93 -7.75 5.26 -7.31
CA PHE A 93 -6.62 5.68 -6.50
C PHE A 93 -7.15 6.06 -5.12
N ASN A 94 -6.59 5.50 -4.05
CA ASN A 94 -7.08 5.78 -2.70
C ASN A 94 -6.63 7.15 -2.20
N ASN A 95 -5.33 7.39 -2.30
CA ASN A 95 -4.59 8.56 -1.84
C ASN A 95 -3.45 8.87 -2.83
N VAL A 96 -2.76 10.00 -2.61
CA VAL A 96 -1.48 10.30 -3.27
C VAL A 96 -0.46 10.54 -2.17
N ASP A 97 0.64 9.81 -2.23
CA ASP A 97 1.73 9.92 -1.26
C ASP A 97 2.91 10.69 -1.84
N VAL A 98 3.68 11.31 -0.95
CA VAL A 98 4.94 11.98 -1.29
C VAL A 98 6.11 11.14 -0.85
N ASP A 99 7.02 10.89 -1.79
CA ASP A 99 8.20 10.08 -1.53
C ASP A 99 9.39 10.57 -2.36
N ARG A 100 10.57 9.97 -2.17
CA ARG A 100 11.81 10.36 -2.85
C ARG A 100 12.49 9.16 -3.49
N TYR A 101 12.80 9.29 -4.78
CA TYR A 101 13.48 8.28 -5.56
C TYR A 101 14.69 8.88 -6.28
N VAL A 102 15.69 8.06 -6.55
CA VAL A 102 16.79 8.44 -7.45
C VAL A 102 16.30 8.25 -8.88
N ILE A 103 16.16 9.35 -9.61
CA ILE A 103 15.74 9.38 -11.01
C ILE A 103 16.83 10.09 -11.80
N ASN A 104 17.36 9.46 -12.84
CA ASN A 104 18.49 9.96 -13.63
C ASN A 104 19.70 10.37 -12.76
N LYS A 105 20.04 9.53 -11.76
CA LYS A 105 21.12 9.76 -10.78
C LYS A 105 20.92 10.97 -9.84
N GLN A 106 19.75 11.57 -9.81
CA GLN A 106 19.43 12.69 -8.90
C GLN A 106 18.29 12.32 -7.97
N LEU A 107 18.38 12.72 -6.71
CA LEU A 107 17.29 12.54 -5.76
C LEU A 107 16.14 13.47 -6.14
N ARG A 108 15.00 12.89 -6.50
CA ARG A 108 13.78 13.60 -6.88
C ARG A 108 12.64 13.21 -5.94
N GLN A 109 11.96 14.21 -5.44
CA GLN A 109 10.70 14.09 -4.74
C GLN A 109 9.60 13.92 -5.77
N VAL A 110 8.75 12.94 -5.54
CA VAL A 110 7.66 12.56 -6.44
C VAL A 110 6.38 12.43 -5.63
N MET A 111 5.26 12.51 -6.35
CA MET A 111 3.95 12.12 -5.85
C MET A 111 3.51 10.88 -6.60
N LEU A 112 2.97 9.90 -5.89
CA LEU A 112 2.59 8.62 -6.47
C LEU A 112 1.30 8.08 -5.86
N ALA A 113 0.57 7.31 -6.64
CA ALA A 113 -0.68 6.68 -6.20
C ALA A 113 -0.83 5.29 -6.81
N ALA A 114 -1.05 4.29 -5.96
CA ALA A 114 -1.29 2.91 -6.40
C ALA A 114 -2.67 2.78 -7.08
N ARG A 115 -2.71 2.14 -8.25
CA ARG A 115 -3.96 1.87 -8.96
C ARG A 115 -4.58 0.60 -8.42
N GLU A 116 -5.49 0.75 -7.48
CA GLU A 116 -6.14 -0.36 -6.80
C GLU A 116 -7.46 -0.76 -7.45
N LEU A 117 -7.83 -2.02 -7.25
CA LEU A 117 -9.06 -2.58 -7.78
C LEU A 117 -10.21 -2.35 -6.80
N ALA A 118 -11.23 -1.62 -7.26
CA ALA A 118 -12.48 -1.39 -6.54
C ALA A 118 -13.54 -2.42 -6.98
N VAL A 119 -13.49 -3.64 -6.44
CA VAL A 119 -14.39 -4.76 -6.80
C VAL A 119 -15.88 -4.39 -6.67
N ASN A 120 -16.22 -3.51 -5.74
CA ASN A 120 -17.59 -3.04 -5.54
C ASN A 120 -18.11 -2.10 -6.65
N GLN A 121 -17.23 -1.62 -7.54
CA GLN A 121 -17.56 -0.81 -8.71
C GLN A 121 -17.67 -1.64 -9.99
N LEU A 122 -17.56 -2.98 -9.89
CA LEU A 122 -17.85 -3.86 -11.02
C LEU A 122 -19.32 -3.71 -11.44
N PRO A 123 -19.62 -3.66 -12.75
CA PRO A 123 -21.00 -3.66 -13.24
C PRO A 123 -21.79 -4.83 -12.66
N PRO A 124 -23.11 -4.70 -12.39
CA PRO A 124 -23.91 -5.76 -11.78
C PRO A 124 -23.80 -7.11 -12.48
N GLN A 125 -23.73 -7.11 -13.81
CA GLN A 125 -23.60 -8.32 -14.64
C GLN A 125 -22.23 -8.99 -14.48
N ALA A 126 -21.20 -8.21 -14.17
CA ALA A 126 -19.85 -8.69 -13.90
C ALA A 126 -19.61 -8.96 -12.40
N ASN A 127 -20.57 -8.65 -11.53
CA ASN A 127 -20.43 -8.77 -10.08
C ASN A 127 -20.80 -10.17 -9.57
N THR A 128 -20.24 -11.22 -10.20
CA THR A 128 -20.45 -12.62 -9.80
C THR A 128 -19.38 -13.07 -8.81
N TRP A 129 -19.65 -14.12 -8.03
CA TRP A 129 -18.66 -14.69 -7.11
C TRP A 129 -17.35 -15.07 -7.79
N VAL A 130 -17.44 -15.68 -8.98
CA VAL A 130 -16.24 -16.04 -9.77
C VAL A 130 -15.44 -14.80 -10.12
N ASN A 131 -16.10 -13.73 -10.54
CA ASN A 131 -15.41 -12.50 -10.89
C ASN A 131 -14.78 -11.83 -9.67
N ARG A 132 -15.50 -11.72 -8.56
CA ARG A 132 -15.00 -11.07 -7.33
C ARG A 132 -13.83 -11.82 -6.69
N HIS A 133 -13.85 -13.14 -6.72
CA HIS A 133 -12.91 -13.95 -5.93
C HIS A 133 -11.84 -14.67 -6.76
N LEU A 134 -11.99 -14.80 -8.08
CA LEU A 134 -11.06 -15.55 -8.93
C LEU A 134 -10.54 -14.77 -10.15
N ILE A 135 -11.33 -13.85 -10.71
CA ILE A 135 -10.92 -13.08 -11.90
C ILE A 135 -10.31 -11.74 -11.50
N TYR A 136 -11.07 -10.87 -10.83
CA TYR A 136 -10.66 -9.53 -10.42
C TYR A 136 -10.03 -9.60 -9.04
N THR A 137 -8.78 -10.05 -8.99
CA THR A 137 -8.08 -10.37 -7.73
C THR A 137 -7.12 -9.29 -7.26
N HIS A 138 -6.64 -8.40 -8.14
CA HIS A 138 -5.59 -7.43 -7.84
C HIS A 138 -5.78 -6.09 -8.56
N GLY A 139 -5.21 -5.03 -7.99
CA GLY A 139 -4.96 -3.75 -8.68
C GLY A 139 -3.76 -3.85 -9.61
N TYR A 140 -3.48 -2.83 -10.42
CA TYR A 140 -2.43 -2.92 -11.43
C TYR A 140 -1.71 -1.59 -11.71
N GLY A 141 -0.45 -1.52 -11.25
CA GLY A 141 0.45 -0.40 -11.48
C GLY A 141 0.16 0.81 -10.60
N LEU A 142 0.73 1.95 -10.97
CA LEU A 142 0.59 3.21 -10.23
C LEU A 142 0.74 4.40 -11.19
N ALA A 143 0.27 5.56 -10.77
CA ALA A 143 0.58 6.84 -11.42
C ALA A 143 1.66 7.55 -10.59
N LEU A 144 2.62 8.19 -11.26
CA LEU A 144 3.72 8.90 -10.59
C LEU A 144 4.07 10.16 -11.36
N SER A 145 4.21 11.29 -10.66
CA SER A 145 4.71 12.56 -11.22
C SER A 145 5.70 13.24 -10.28
N PRO A 146 6.67 14.01 -10.78
CA PRO A 146 7.49 14.88 -9.95
C PRO A 146 6.63 15.90 -9.23
N VAL A 147 7.05 16.31 -8.02
CA VAL A 147 6.28 17.26 -7.21
C VAL A 147 6.18 18.67 -7.80
N ASN A 148 6.95 18.98 -8.85
CA ASN A 148 7.20 20.32 -9.35
C ASN A 148 7.13 20.47 -10.88
N GLU A 149 6.65 19.46 -11.60
CA GLU A 149 6.58 19.48 -13.06
C GLU A 149 5.13 19.49 -13.56
N VAL A 150 4.85 20.37 -14.52
CA VAL A 150 3.54 20.62 -15.13
C VAL A 150 3.67 20.59 -16.65
N THR A 151 2.68 20.04 -17.35
CA THR A 151 2.60 20.11 -18.81
C THR A 151 2.09 21.48 -19.27
N SER A 152 2.10 21.73 -20.59
CA SER A 152 1.53 22.95 -21.20
C SER A 152 0.05 23.16 -20.89
N GLU A 153 -0.68 22.07 -20.62
CA GLU A 153 -2.11 22.08 -20.32
C GLU A 153 -2.42 22.24 -18.83
N GLY A 154 -1.39 22.43 -17.99
CA GLY A 154 -1.58 22.55 -16.54
C GLY A 154 -1.77 21.20 -15.83
N LEU A 155 -1.45 20.08 -16.48
CA LEU A 155 -1.55 18.73 -15.89
C LEU A 155 -0.22 18.28 -15.26
N PRO A 156 -0.22 17.33 -14.31
CA PRO A 156 1.02 16.74 -13.81
C PRO A 156 1.78 16.02 -14.93
N ARG A 157 3.08 16.25 -15.02
CA ARG A 157 3.95 15.46 -15.90
C ARG A 157 4.14 14.06 -15.31
N LEU A 158 3.51 13.05 -15.92
CA LEU A 158 3.57 11.67 -15.45
C LEU A 158 4.84 10.96 -15.93
N LEU A 159 5.60 10.37 -15.00
CA LEU A 159 6.73 9.48 -15.27
C LEU A 159 6.31 8.00 -15.34
N ILE A 160 5.31 7.60 -14.54
CA ILE A 160 4.68 6.28 -14.65
C ILE A 160 3.20 6.50 -14.91
N LYS A 161 2.67 5.86 -15.96
CA LYS A 161 1.29 6.05 -16.41
C LYS A 161 0.77 4.87 -17.22
N ASP A 162 -0.52 4.91 -17.52
CA ASP A 162 -1.24 4.06 -18.44
C ASP A 162 -1.33 2.59 -17.99
N LEU A 163 -1.86 1.75 -18.89
CA LEU A 163 -2.16 0.36 -18.65
C LEU A 163 -1.93 -0.44 -19.95
N PRO A 164 -0.91 -1.32 -20.02
CA PRO A 164 0.09 -1.59 -18.98
C PRO A 164 0.96 -0.35 -18.68
N PRO A 165 1.58 -0.27 -17.49
CA PRO A 165 2.42 0.86 -17.13
C PRO A 165 3.49 1.15 -18.18
N SER A 166 3.47 2.38 -18.68
CA SER A 166 4.54 3.01 -19.42
C SER A 166 5.44 3.78 -18.45
N PHE A 167 6.73 3.76 -18.74
CA PHE A 167 7.75 4.35 -17.89
C PHE A 167 8.54 5.39 -18.68
N ASP A 168 8.71 6.55 -18.09
CA ASP A 168 9.73 7.53 -18.46
C ASP A 168 10.90 7.44 -17.46
N ALA A 169 12.06 7.94 -17.87
CA ALA A 169 13.32 7.85 -17.13
C ALA A 169 13.78 6.41 -16.83
N ASP A 170 14.61 6.24 -15.80
CA ASP A 170 15.24 4.99 -15.37
C ASP A 170 14.38 4.17 -14.37
N LEU A 171 13.07 4.44 -14.30
CA LEU A 171 12.14 3.73 -13.44
C LEU A 171 11.59 2.47 -14.10
N LYS A 172 11.50 1.37 -13.36
CA LYS A 172 10.88 0.12 -13.83
C LYS A 172 10.14 -0.60 -12.71
N ILE A 173 8.98 -1.14 -13.06
CA ILE A 173 8.22 -2.06 -12.20
C ILE A 173 8.13 -3.39 -12.93
N GLU A 174 8.77 -4.43 -12.39
CA GLU A 174 8.75 -5.77 -12.98
C GLU A 174 7.38 -6.45 -12.80
N ARG A 175 6.73 -6.18 -11.67
CA ARG A 175 5.50 -6.84 -11.21
C ARG A 175 4.51 -5.80 -10.68
N PRO A 176 3.66 -5.23 -11.55
CA PRO A 176 2.73 -4.16 -11.17
C PRO A 176 1.48 -4.66 -10.44
N GLU A 177 1.30 -5.97 -10.25
CA GLU A 177 0.09 -6.53 -9.62
C GLU A 177 0.00 -6.21 -8.12
N ILE A 178 -1.09 -5.57 -7.69
CA ILE A 178 -1.32 -5.15 -6.30
C ILE A 178 -2.35 -6.07 -5.65
N TYR A 179 -1.86 -7.10 -4.96
CA TYR A 179 -2.71 -8.05 -4.23
C TYR A 179 -3.08 -7.58 -2.81
N TYR A 180 -2.28 -6.68 -2.24
CA TYR A 180 -2.45 -6.12 -0.89
C TYR A 180 -2.36 -4.60 -1.04
N GLY A 181 -3.38 -3.90 -0.57
CA GLY A 181 -3.50 -2.45 -0.71
C GLY A 181 -4.56 -1.89 0.23
N GLU A 182 -4.88 -0.62 0.13
CA GLU A 182 -5.81 0.09 1.02
C GLU A 182 -7.29 -0.12 0.67
N ARG A 183 -7.58 -0.54 -0.56
CA ARG A 183 -8.94 -0.81 -1.07
C ARG A 183 -9.21 -2.29 -1.36
N THR A 184 -8.23 -3.15 -1.08
CA THR A 184 -8.35 -4.60 -1.22
C THR A 184 -9.24 -5.22 -0.13
N ASP A 185 -10.56 -5.10 -0.32
CA ASP A 185 -11.56 -5.67 0.58
C ASP A 185 -11.93 -7.12 0.21
N GLY A 186 -12.21 -7.91 1.25
CA GLY A 186 -12.62 -9.31 1.11
C GLY A 186 -11.46 -10.26 0.76
N TYR A 187 -11.80 -11.54 0.63
CA TYR A 187 -10.84 -12.57 0.27
C TYR A 187 -10.77 -12.78 -1.24
N VAL A 188 -9.63 -13.25 -1.75
CA VAL A 188 -9.48 -13.76 -3.12
C VAL A 188 -8.80 -15.11 -3.13
N LEU A 189 -9.08 -15.88 -4.17
CA LEU A 189 -8.52 -17.19 -4.44
C LEU A 189 -7.57 -17.06 -5.63
N VAL A 190 -6.30 -17.36 -5.39
CA VAL A 190 -5.23 -17.27 -6.40
C VAL A 190 -4.65 -18.65 -6.68
N LYS A 191 -3.88 -18.77 -7.77
CA LYS A 191 -3.35 -20.07 -8.24
C LYS A 191 -4.48 -21.11 -8.38
N THR A 192 -5.60 -20.68 -8.93
CA THR A 192 -6.74 -21.54 -9.24
C THR A 192 -6.61 -22.08 -10.67
N LYS A 193 -7.53 -22.94 -11.09
CA LYS A 193 -7.65 -23.41 -12.47
C LYS A 193 -8.10 -22.30 -13.44
N THR A 194 -8.55 -21.17 -12.90
CA THR A 194 -8.98 -20.00 -13.66
C THR A 194 -7.90 -18.93 -13.60
N LYS A 195 -7.60 -18.30 -14.74
CA LYS A 195 -6.67 -17.18 -14.81
C LYS A 195 -7.30 -15.91 -14.25
N GLU A 196 -6.45 -15.08 -13.66
CA GLU A 196 -6.80 -13.79 -13.07
C GLU A 196 -6.78 -12.73 -14.18
N PHE A 197 -7.73 -11.80 -14.17
CA PHE A 197 -7.69 -10.63 -15.03
C PHE A 197 -6.50 -9.77 -14.63
N ASP A 198 -5.70 -9.37 -15.62
CA ASP A 198 -4.48 -8.60 -15.42
C ASP A 198 -4.74 -7.13 -15.82
N TYR A 199 -5.00 -6.89 -17.10
CA TYR A 199 -5.35 -5.57 -17.60
C TYR A 199 -6.07 -5.62 -18.96
N PRO A 200 -6.83 -4.58 -19.34
CA PRO A 200 -7.44 -4.48 -20.65
C PRO A 200 -6.41 -3.99 -21.68
N LYS A 201 -6.44 -4.55 -22.89
CA LYS A 201 -5.62 -4.19 -24.04
C LYS A 201 -6.53 -4.01 -25.25
N GLY A 202 -6.93 -2.76 -25.49
CA GLY A 202 -7.98 -2.43 -26.48
C GLY A 202 -9.30 -3.09 -26.08
N ASP A 203 -9.88 -3.87 -27.01
CA ASP A 203 -11.12 -4.63 -26.79
C ASP A 203 -10.89 -6.02 -26.18
N LYS A 204 -9.63 -6.39 -25.90
CA LYS A 204 -9.26 -7.69 -25.31
C LYS A 204 -8.80 -7.52 -23.87
N ASN A 205 -8.87 -8.60 -23.10
CA ASN A 205 -8.32 -8.67 -21.75
C ASN A 205 -7.05 -9.53 -21.75
N VAL A 206 -6.03 -9.07 -21.02
CA VAL A 206 -4.85 -9.85 -20.67
C VAL A 206 -5.11 -10.51 -19.33
N TYR A 207 -4.60 -11.73 -19.18
CA TYR A 207 -4.80 -12.55 -17.99
C TYR A 207 -3.46 -13.10 -17.50
N THR A 208 -3.35 -13.23 -16.18
CA THR A 208 -2.16 -13.69 -15.48
C THR A 208 -2.50 -14.84 -14.52
N ILE A 209 -1.47 -15.42 -13.93
CA ILE A 209 -1.58 -16.38 -12.82
C ILE A 209 -0.65 -15.86 -11.74
N TYR A 210 -1.15 -15.74 -10.50
CA TYR A 210 -0.35 -15.31 -9.38
C TYR A 210 0.94 -16.14 -9.24
N GLN A 211 2.08 -15.46 -9.27
CA GLN A 211 3.39 -16.13 -9.17
C GLN A 211 4.01 -15.98 -7.78
N GLY A 212 3.43 -15.14 -6.92
CA GLY A 212 3.99 -14.85 -5.62
C GLY A 212 3.81 -15.97 -4.58
N ARG A 213 4.22 -15.65 -3.35
CA ARG A 213 4.23 -16.57 -2.21
C ARG A 213 3.21 -16.22 -1.10
N GLY A 214 2.45 -15.15 -1.25
CA GLY A 214 1.38 -14.75 -0.32
C GLY A 214 0.19 -15.70 -0.31
N GLY A 215 -0.68 -15.51 0.69
CA GLY A 215 -1.89 -16.29 0.92
C GLY A 215 -1.68 -17.63 1.64
N VAL A 216 -2.76 -18.16 2.21
CA VAL A 216 -2.78 -19.45 2.91
C VAL A 216 -3.19 -20.56 1.93
N HIS A 217 -2.44 -21.65 1.88
CA HIS A 217 -2.75 -22.79 1.01
C HIS A 217 -4.04 -23.50 1.42
N ILE A 218 -4.89 -23.80 0.42
CA ILE A 218 -6.17 -24.48 0.58
C ILE A 218 -6.09 -25.91 0.02
N LYS A 219 -5.19 -26.72 0.57
CA LYS A 219 -4.89 -28.07 0.05
C LYS A 219 -5.93 -29.13 0.41
N SER A 220 -6.60 -28.99 1.55
CA SER A 220 -7.47 -30.03 2.10
C SER A 220 -8.91 -29.59 2.21
N PHE A 221 -9.82 -30.56 2.13
CA PHE A 221 -11.26 -30.34 2.35
C PHE A 221 -11.54 -29.70 3.71
N ALA A 222 -10.85 -30.14 4.78
CA ALA A 222 -10.99 -29.53 6.10
C ALA A 222 -10.63 -28.04 6.11
N ARG A 223 -9.56 -27.61 5.41
CA ARG A 223 -9.23 -26.18 5.29
C ARG A 223 -10.27 -25.42 4.48
N ARG A 224 -10.81 -26.03 3.41
CA ARG A 224 -11.91 -25.43 2.64
C ARG A 224 -13.13 -25.20 3.53
N LEU A 225 -13.49 -26.17 4.36
CA LEU A 225 -14.60 -26.06 5.31
C LEU A 225 -14.36 -24.94 6.32
N LEU A 226 -13.17 -24.84 6.91
CA LEU A 226 -12.85 -23.77 7.86
C LEU A 226 -12.97 -22.38 7.22
N PHE A 227 -12.45 -22.19 6.00
CA PHE A 227 -12.60 -20.90 5.31
C PHE A 227 -14.04 -20.63 4.86
N ALA A 228 -14.78 -21.65 4.43
CA ALA A 228 -16.20 -21.51 4.11
C ALA A 228 -17.01 -21.05 5.33
N LEU A 229 -16.69 -21.55 6.53
CA LEU A 229 -17.31 -21.10 7.78
C LEU A 229 -16.86 -19.68 8.17
N GLU A 230 -15.56 -19.40 8.15
CA GLU A 230 -14.99 -18.08 8.49
C GLU A 230 -15.60 -16.95 7.64
N PHE A 231 -15.76 -17.18 6.33
CA PHE A 231 -16.31 -16.18 5.41
C PHE A 231 -17.82 -16.32 5.18
N SER A 232 -18.48 -17.28 5.85
CA SER A 232 -19.88 -17.63 5.59
C SER A 232 -20.17 -17.85 4.10
N ASP A 233 -19.22 -18.48 3.39
CA ASP A 233 -19.23 -18.61 1.94
C ASP A 233 -19.11 -20.10 1.53
N PRO A 234 -20.25 -20.76 1.23
CA PRO A 234 -20.25 -22.16 0.84
C PRO A 234 -19.58 -22.40 -0.52
N GLN A 235 -19.41 -21.39 -1.37
CA GLN A 235 -18.80 -21.59 -2.69
C GLN A 235 -17.33 -21.98 -2.58
N ILE A 236 -16.62 -21.56 -1.52
CA ILE A 236 -15.26 -22.02 -1.20
C ILE A 236 -15.22 -23.55 -1.06
N LEU A 237 -16.26 -24.15 -0.48
CA LEU A 237 -16.34 -25.59 -0.24
C LEU A 237 -16.64 -26.40 -1.50
N PHE A 238 -17.52 -25.89 -2.38
CA PHE A 238 -18.03 -26.64 -3.53
C PHE A 238 -17.40 -26.29 -4.88
N THR A 239 -16.67 -25.18 -4.97
CA THR A 239 -16.06 -24.76 -6.24
C THR A 239 -15.09 -25.80 -6.81
N ALA A 240 -15.16 -26.04 -8.12
CA ALA A 240 -14.24 -26.92 -8.84
C ALA A 240 -12.97 -26.20 -9.33
N TYR A 241 -12.91 -24.87 -9.20
CA TYR A 241 -11.79 -24.05 -9.67
C TYR A 241 -10.54 -24.19 -8.82
N LEU A 242 -10.64 -24.67 -7.58
CA LEU A 242 -9.48 -24.85 -6.71
C LEU A 242 -8.60 -26.03 -7.18
N SER A 243 -7.29 -25.85 -7.03
CA SER A 243 -6.24 -26.85 -7.21
C SER A 243 -5.40 -26.99 -5.92
N PRO A 244 -4.54 -28.01 -5.81
CA PRO A 244 -3.64 -28.16 -4.65
C PRO A 244 -2.69 -26.97 -4.40
N GLU A 245 -2.43 -26.17 -5.43
CA GLU A 245 -1.58 -24.97 -5.38
C GLU A 245 -2.37 -23.73 -4.95
N SER A 246 -3.71 -23.79 -4.95
CA SER A 246 -4.58 -22.66 -4.68
C SER A 246 -4.39 -22.10 -3.29
N ARG A 247 -4.55 -20.78 -3.19
CA ARG A 247 -4.35 -20.03 -1.96
C ARG A 247 -5.45 -19.02 -1.77
N ILE A 248 -5.81 -18.80 -0.51
CA ILE A 248 -6.71 -17.73 -0.10
C ILE A 248 -5.92 -16.57 0.49
N MET A 249 -6.16 -15.37 -0.01
CA MET A 249 -5.68 -14.13 0.60
C MET A 249 -6.87 -13.39 1.18
N TYR A 250 -6.87 -13.10 2.49
CA TYR A 250 -8.06 -12.54 3.18
C TYR A 250 -7.78 -11.38 4.13
N ILE A 251 -6.55 -11.21 4.62
CA ILE A 251 -6.10 -9.99 5.30
C ILE A 251 -5.26 -9.21 4.28
N ARG A 252 -5.96 -8.51 3.39
CA ARG A 252 -5.35 -7.83 2.24
C ARG A 252 -5.18 -6.34 2.47
N ARG A 253 -6.12 -5.74 3.20
CA ARG A 253 -6.06 -4.35 3.63
C ARG A 253 -4.86 -4.09 4.54
N ILE A 254 -3.96 -3.22 4.12
CA ILE A 254 -2.67 -3.00 4.80
C ILE A 254 -2.86 -2.41 6.21
N GLU A 255 -3.75 -1.43 6.39
CA GLU A 255 -4.07 -0.83 7.70
C GLU A 255 -4.55 -1.88 8.72
N ARG A 256 -5.38 -2.83 8.28
CA ARG A 256 -5.92 -3.88 9.16
C ARG A 256 -4.87 -4.92 9.55
N ARG A 257 -3.79 -5.01 8.77
CA ARG A 257 -2.74 -6.01 8.96
C ARG A 257 -1.76 -5.57 10.05
N GLU A 258 -1.43 -4.29 10.11
CA GLU A 258 -0.53 -3.73 11.13
C GLU A 258 -1.07 -3.96 12.54
N GLY A 259 -2.35 -3.69 12.78
CA GLY A 259 -2.99 -3.90 14.09
C GLY A 259 -3.22 -5.36 14.50
N ARG A 260 -2.84 -6.35 13.67
CA ARG A 260 -2.88 -7.80 14.03
C ARG A 260 -1.49 -8.42 14.21
N ILE A 261 -0.43 -7.71 13.78
CA ILE A 261 0.96 -8.18 13.89
C ILE A 261 1.63 -7.58 15.13
N LEU A 262 1.14 -6.44 15.62
CA LEU A 262 1.45 -5.86 16.93
C LEU A 262 0.46 -6.37 18.00
#